data_AF-A0A016SIC1-F1
#
_entry.id   AF-A0A016SIC1-F1
#
_cell.length_a   1.000
_cell.length_b   1.000
_cell.length_c   1.000
_cell.angle_alpha   90.00
_cell.angle_beta   90.00
_cell.angle_gamma   90.00
#
_symmetry.space_group_name_H-M   'P 1'
#
loop_
_entity.id
_entity.type
_entity.pdbx_description
1 polymer ?
#
loop_
_entity_poly.entity_id
_entity_poly.type
_entity_poly.pdbx_seq_one_letter_code
_entity_poly.pdbx_strand_id
1 'polypeptide(L)'
;MYEAGLVHAVKTKETMEKIVKWSVLCALEEKCMGTQIIPNTCEFNRSDPYSSFARCHRYDQSVVNVLLADAYYYDRRYYTSEITDFFRIQRFISLPVKNRELKCT
;
A
#
# COMPACT_ATOMS: atom_id res chain seq x y z
N MET A 1 8.27 1.89 -5.46
CA MET A 1 7.00 2.39 -4.86
C MET A 1 7.13 3.91 -4.83
N TYR A 2 6.34 4.65 -5.61
CA TYR A 2 6.30 6.10 -5.46
C TYR A 2 5.67 6.40 -4.10
N GLU A 3 6.41 7.07 -3.23
CA GLU A 3 5.92 7.49 -1.93
C GLU A 3 4.82 8.54 -2.15
N ALA A 4 3.66 8.33 -1.54
CA ALA A 4 2.69 9.40 -1.42
C ALA A 4 3.22 10.39 -0.38
N GLY A 5 4.01 11.37 -0.81
CA GLY A 5 4.55 12.41 0.08
C GLY A 5 3.48 13.32 0.70
N LEU A 6 2.20 13.14 0.32
CA LEU A 6 1.05 13.87 0.83
C LEU A 6 -0.21 13.01 0.69
N VAL A 7 -1.07 13.04 1.71
CA VAL A 7 -2.45 12.53 1.65
C VAL A 7 -3.41 13.69 1.90
N HIS A 8 -4.34 13.92 0.97
CA HIS A 8 -5.44 14.87 1.15
C HIS A 8 -6.74 14.09 1.42
N ALA A 9 -7.21 14.11 2.67
CA ALA A 9 -8.45 13.44 3.07
C ALA A 9 -9.55 14.46 3.36
N VAL A 10 -10.63 14.42 2.59
CA VAL A 10 -11.80 15.29 2.79
C VAL A 10 -12.70 14.70 3.87
N LYS A 11 -13.14 15.52 4.83
CA LYS A 11 -14.01 15.10 5.94
C LYS A 11 -15.44 14.85 5.47
N THR A 12 -15.68 13.66 4.92
CA THR A 12 -17.02 13.14 4.63
C THR A 12 -17.36 12.00 5.58
N LYS A 13 -18.64 11.68 5.76
CA LYS A 13 -19.06 10.52 6.56
C LYS A 13 -18.39 9.23 6.05
N GLU A 14 -18.39 9.06 4.73
CA GLU A 14 -17.78 7.91 4.08
C GLU A 14 -16.26 7.82 4.34
N THR A 15 -15.52 8.90 4.10
CA THR A 15 -14.07 8.94 4.33
C THR A 15 -13.73 8.64 5.79
N MET A 16 -14.48 9.22 6.72
CA MET A 16 -14.24 9.01 8.15
C MET A 16 -14.57 7.59 8.61
N GLU A 17 -15.71 7.03 8.20
CA GLU A 17 -16.19 5.72 8.67
C GLU A 17 -15.50 4.56 7.96
N LYS A 18 -15.24 4.66 6.65
CA LYS A 18 -14.66 3.56 5.86
C LYS A 18 -13.12 3.56 5.84
N ILE A 19 -12.48 4.73 5.92
CA ILE A 19 -11.03 4.84 5.72
C ILE A 19 -10.32 5.31 6.99
N VAL A 20 -10.59 6.54 7.45
CA VAL A 20 -9.80 7.16 8.55
C VAL A 20 -9.94 6.38 9.85
N LYS A 21 -11.17 6.01 10.24
CA LYS A 21 -11.42 5.23 11.46
C LYS A 21 -10.59 3.95 11.49
N TRP A 22 -10.63 3.17 10.41
CA TRP A 22 -9.92 1.89 10.34
C TRP A 22 -8.40 2.06 10.25
N SER A 23 -7.93 3.09 9.55
CA SER A 23 -6.51 3.44 9.52
C SER A 23 -5.99 3.77 10.92
N VAL A 24 -6.74 4.55 11.70
CA VAL A 24 -6.37 4.91 13.08
C VAL A 24 -6.42 3.69 14.00
N LEU A 25 -7.48 2.87 13.92
CA LEU A 25 -7.58 1.65 14.73
C LEU A 25 -6.44 0.67 14.42
N CYS A 26 -6.04 0.52 13.15
CA CYS A 26 -4.90 -0.30 12.77
C CYS A 26 -3.58 0.27 13.33
N ALA A 27 -3.42 1.60 13.40
CA ALA A 27 -2.22 2.20 13.99
C ALA A 27 -2.13 1.98 15.52
N LEU A 28 -3.26 1.74 16.18
CA LEU A 28 -3.34 1.42 17.61
C LEU A 28 -3.15 -0.07 17.93
N GLU A 29 -3.19 -0.94 16.91
CA GLU A 29 -2.96 -2.37 17.04
C GLU A 29 -1.51 -2.70 16.68
N GLU A 30 -0.74 -3.18 17.67
CA GLU A 30 0.70 -3.43 17.58
C GLU A 30 1.08 -4.21 16.30
N LYS A 31 0.30 -5.23 15.97
CA LYS A 31 0.63 -6.16 14.88
C LYS A 31 0.09 -5.76 13.51
N CYS A 32 -0.70 -4.69 13.43
CA CYS A 32 -1.35 -4.31 12.16
C CYS A 32 -0.39 -3.58 11.22
N MET A 33 0.30 -2.52 11.71
CA MET A 33 1.33 -1.79 10.94
C MET A 33 2.77 -2.10 11.36
N GLY A 34 2.95 -2.93 12.41
CA GLY A 34 4.24 -3.34 12.95
C GLY A 34 4.51 -4.83 12.78
N THR A 35 4.11 -5.43 11.65
CA THR A 35 4.23 -6.89 11.44
C THR A 35 5.69 -7.35 11.51
N GLN A 36 5.90 -8.59 11.98
CA GLN A 36 7.22 -9.24 11.97
C GLN A 36 7.46 -10.08 10.70
N ILE A 37 6.51 -10.08 9.75
CA ILE A 37 6.56 -10.93 8.56
C ILE A 37 7.58 -10.40 7.54
N ILE A 38 7.62 -9.07 7.36
CA ILE A 38 8.54 -8.37 6.46
C ILE A 38 9.19 -7.21 7.22
N PRO A 39 10.50 -6.94 7.03
CA PRO A 39 11.20 -5.87 7.74
C PRO A 39 10.47 -4.51 7.67
N ASN A 40 10.38 -3.85 8.83
CA ASN A 40 9.83 -2.50 8.96
C ASN A 40 10.79 -1.41 8.45
N THR A 41 12.07 -1.73 8.32
CA THR A 41 13.10 -0.84 7.80
C THR A 41 13.44 -1.22 6.36
N CYS A 42 13.47 -0.21 5.49
CA CYS A 42 13.81 -0.35 4.08
C CYS A 42 15.26 0.07 3.84
N GLU A 43 16.06 -0.83 3.29
CA GLU A 43 17.42 -0.52 2.84
C GLU A 43 17.47 -0.44 1.32
N PHE A 44 17.72 0.77 0.82
CA PHE A 44 17.82 1.03 -0.61
C PHE A 44 19.29 1.04 -1.06
N ASN A 45 19.55 0.51 -2.26
CA ASN A 45 20.88 0.65 -2.87
C ASN A 45 21.13 2.13 -3.17
N ARG A 46 22.21 2.70 -2.64
CA ARG A 46 22.56 4.11 -2.85
C ARG A 46 22.81 4.47 -4.32
N SER A 47 23.29 3.52 -5.11
CA SER A 47 23.53 3.70 -6.54
C SER A 47 22.25 3.63 -7.37
N ASP A 48 21.17 3.07 -6.82
CA ASP A 48 19.89 2.91 -7.51
C ASP A 48 18.71 2.80 -6.52
N PRO A 49 18.39 3.91 -5.84
CA PRO A 49 17.40 3.90 -4.76
C PRO A 49 15.95 3.80 -5.25
N TYR A 50 15.72 4.01 -6.56
CA TYR A 50 14.38 4.08 -7.12
C TYR A 50 14.00 2.89 -8.01
N SER A 51 14.95 2.19 -8.63
CA SER A 51 14.62 1.03 -9.48
C SER A 51 14.55 -0.28 -8.68
N SER A 52 15.24 -0.35 -7.55
CA SER A 52 15.36 -1.59 -6.77
C SER A 52 14.30 -1.67 -5.67
N PHE A 53 13.58 -2.79 -5.63
CA PHE A 53 12.67 -3.08 -4.51
C PHE A 53 13.47 -3.47 -3.26
N ALA A 54 13.35 -2.67 -2.20
CA ALA A 54 14.08 -2.82 -0.93
C ALA A 54 13.60 -3.96 -0.02
N ARG A 55 12.74 -4.87 -0.51
CA ARG A 55 12.22 -6.05 0.21
C ARG A 55 11.60 -5.74 1.58
N CYS A 56 11.01 -4.56 1.69
CA CYS A 56 10.33 -4.04 2.86
C CYS A 56 8.96 -3.50 2.44
N HIS A 57 8.09 -3.23 3.41
CA HIS A 57 6.83 -2.54 3.16
C HIS A 57 6.61 -1.41 4.16
N ARG A 58 6.14 -0.26 3.67
CA ARG A 58 5.58 0.81 4.49
C ARG A 58 4.11 0.55 4.76
N TYR A 59 3.84 -0.04 5.92
CA TYR A 59 2.50 -0.49 6.29
C TYR A 59 1.52 0.68 6.47
N ASP A 60 1.98 1.76 7.07
CA ASP A 60 1.27 3.03 7.27
C ASP A 60 0.71 3.63 5.99
N GLN A 61 1.46 3.59 4.89
CA GLN A 61 0.99 4.05 3.58
C GLN A 61 0.15 2.97 2.87
N SER A 62 0.52 1.70 3.02
CA SER A 62 -0.15 0.59 2.32
C SER A 62 -1.54 0.26 2.87
N VAL A 63 -1.80 0.54 4.15
CA VAL A 63 -3.11 0.29 4.80
C VAL A 63 -4.23 0.99 4.04
N VAL A 64 -3.98 2.19 3.51
CA VAL A 64 -4.96 2.96 2.76
C VAL A 64 -5.39 2.21 1.50
N ASN A 65 -4.46 1.54 0.81
CA ASN A 65 -4.80 0.75 -0.37
C ASN A 65 -5.70 -0.44 -0.02
N VAL A 66 -5.48 -1.09 1.12
CA VAL A 66 -6.31 -2.20 1.60
C VAL A 66 -7.70 -1.72 2.01
N LEU A 67 -7.79 -0.58 2.70
CA LEU A 67 -9.08 -0.01 3.12
C LEU A 67 -9.90 0.50 1.92
N LEU A 68 -9.26 1.15 0.95
CA LEU A 68 -9.93 1.56 -0.29
C LEU A 68 -10.41 0.34 -1.08
N ALA A 69 -9.58 -0.71 -1.16
CA ALA A 69 -9.92 -1.98 -1.77
C ALA A 69 -11.16 -2.65 -1.17
N ASP A 70 -11.24 -2.68 0.15
CA ASP A 70 -12.42 -3.19 0.88
C ASP A 70 -13.65 -2.31 0.62
N ALA A 71 -13.50 -0.99 0.71
CA ALA A 71 -14.60 -0.03 0.56
C ALA A 71 -15.19 0.05 -0.86
N TYR A 72 -14.36 -0.11 -1.90
CA TYR A 72 -14.72 0.17 -3.30
C TYR A 72 -14.51 -1.02 -4.25
N TYR A 73 -14.16 -2.20 -3.72
CA TYR A 73 -14.04 -3.43 -4.48
C TYR A 73 -13.17 -3.32 -5.75
N TYR A 74 -12.07 -2.56 -5.65
CA TYR A 74 -11.13 -2.33 -6.76
C TYR A 74 -11.72 -1.61 -7.98
N ASP A 75 -12.85 -0.92 -7.83
CA ASP A 75 -13.38 -0.08 -8.91
C ASP A 75 -12.45 1.12 -9.14
N ARG A 76 -11.72 1.08 -10.26
CA ARG A 76 -10.71 2.07 -10.69
C ARG A 76 -11.17 3.53 -10.61
N ARG A 77 -12.47 3.79 -10.70
CA ARG A 77 -13.06 5.14 -10.63
C ARG A 77 -12.81 5.81 -9.27
N TYR A 78 -12.58 5.04 -8.22
CA TYR A 78 -12.31 5.54 -6.86
C TYR A 78 -10.81 5.68 -6.54
N TYR A 79 -9.92 5.30 -7.46
CA TYR A 79 -8.46 5.37 -7.26
C TYR A 79 -7.78 6.37 -8.19
N THR A 80 -8.42 6.73 -9.30
CA THR A 80 -7.86 7.61 -10.33
C THR A 80 -8.94 8.49 -10.92
N SER A 81 -8.54 9.63 -11.48
CA SER A 81 -9.41 10.52 -12.25
C SER A 81 -9.73 9.98 -13.65
N GLU A 82 -10.00 8.67 -13.77
CA GLU A 82 -10.24 7.95 -15.03
C GLU A 82 -9.09 8.05 -16.05
N ILE A 83 -7.88 8.40 -15.62
CA ILE A 83 -6.68 8.32 -16.44
C ILE A 83 -6.32 6.84 -16.59
N THR A 84 -6.75 6.23 -17.69
CA THR A 84 -6.70 4.77 -17.87
C THR A 84 -5.31 4.21 -18.22
N ASP A 85 -4.37 5.07 -18.62
CA ASP A 85 -3.03 4.65 -19.08
C ASP A 85 -1.91 4.83 -18.04
N PHE A 86 -2.21 5.26 -16.81
CA PHE A 86 -1.15 5.57 -15.85
C PHE A 86 -0.55 4.34 -15.16
N PHE A 87 -1.32 3.25 -15.01
CA PHE A 87 -0.82 2.01 -14.38
C PHE A 87 -1.67 0.78 -14.70
N ARG A 88 -1.03 -0.39 -14.69
CA ARG A 88 -1.70 -1.71 -14.77
C ARG A 88 -1.61 -2.41 -13.42
N ILE A 89 -2.74 -2.58 -12.72
CA ILE A 89 -2.79 -3.39 -11.50
C ILE A 89 -2.74 -4.88 -11.89
N GLN A 90 -1.61 -5.53 -11.65
CA GLN A 90 -1.49 -6.99 -11.77
C GLN A 90 -1.39 -7.62 -10.38
N ARG A 91 -2.30 -8.53 -10.06
CA ARG A 91 -2.20 -9.38 -8.87
C ARG A 91 -1.77 -10.76 -9.30
N PHE A 92 -0.55 -11.14 -8.96
CA PHE A 92 -0.14 -12.54 -9.02
C PHE A 92 -0.67 -13.23 -7.77
N ILE A 93 -1.27 -14.42 -7.93
CA ILE A 93 -1.52 -15.31 -6.79
C ILE A 93 -0.15 -15.63 -6.20
N SER A 94 0.12 -15.12 -5.01
CA SER A 94 1.32 -15.46 -4.26
C SER A 94 1.22 -16.94 -3.86
N LEU A 95 1.86 -17.81 -4.63
CA LEU A 95 2.23 -19.13 -4.14
C LEU A 95 3.00 -18.95 -2.82
N PRO A 96 2.84 -19.85 -1.82
CA PRO A 96 3.53 -19.73 -0.54
C PRO A 96 5.05 -19.67 -0.79
N VAL A 97 5.64 -18.51 -0.53
CA VAL A 97 6.99 -18.17 -0.96
C VAL A 97 8.03 -18.88 -0.08
N LYS A 98 8.50 -20.05 -0.54
CA LYS A 98 9.83 -20.55 -0.17
C LYS A 98 10.83 -20.00 -1.19
N ASN A 99 11.46 -18.86 -0.88
CA ASN A 99 12.54 -18.26 -1.67
C ASN A 99 12.22 -17.99 -3.14
N ARG A 100 11.85 -16.75 -3.49
CA ARG A 100 12.46 -16.02 -4.60
C ARG A 100 12.00 -14.56 -4.63
N GLU A 101 12.97 -13.72 -4.96
CA GLU A 101 12.91 -12.27 -5.04
C GLU A 101 11.83 -11.83 -6.04
N LEU A 102 10.86 -11.06 -5.55
CA LEU A 102 9.91 -10.34 -6.38
C LEU A 102 10.67 -9.25 -7.14
N LYS A 103 10.91 -9.46 -8.44
CA LYS A 103 11.33 -8.39 -9.35
C LYS A 103 10.10 -7.75 -9.95
N CYS A 104 9.95 -6.44 -9.73
CA CYS A 104 9.10 -5.59 -10.56
C CYS A 104 9.90 -5.23 -11.81
N THR A 105 9.54 -5.80 -12.95
CA THR A 105 9.93 -5.33 -14.29
C THR A 105 9.03 -4.19 -14.74
#